data_AF-A0A4Y9J905-F1
#
_entry.id   AF-A0A4Y9J905-F1
#
_cell.length_a   1.000
_cell.length_b   1.000
_cell.length_c   1.000
_cell.angle_alpha   90.00
_cell.angle_beta   90.00
_cell.angle_gamma   90.00
#
_symmetry.space_group_name_H-M   'P 1'
#
loop_
_entity.id
_entity.type
_entity.pdbx_description
1 polymer ?
#
loop_
_entity_poly.entity_id
_entity_poly.type
_entity_poly.pdbx_seq_one_letter_code
_entity_poly.pdbx_strand_id
1 'polypeptide(L)'
;QQKMGRRMKRYGRLLMKYEEDLDDKKYVYHYLFKTELTETMIVNEILLYDEELKEAYEYTRELLTYYRQRNYTEFYNLIKEGTKSTRKLFRQKFNIFIKYAKSIKIAFQVEYSNGVIEGINRKIKLLNRMSYGFKYFTYLRTRVFLVQEKLFKQS
;
A
#
# COMPACT_ATOMS: atom_id res chain seq x y z
N GLN A 1 -27.49 -5.45 9.63
CA GLN A 1 -26.08 -5.89 9.70
C GLN A 1 -25.65 -6.84 8.55
N GLN A 2 -26.30 -7.99 8.29
CA GLN A 2 -25.89 -8.93 7.20
C GLN A 2 -25.88 -8.36 5.76
N LYS A 3 -26.68 -7.32 5.45
CA LYS A 3 -26.68 -6.66 4.13
C LYS A 3 -25.45 -5.75 3.92
N MET A 4 -25.08 -4.97 4.94
CA MET A 4 -23.93 -4.05 4.91
C MET A 4 -22.62 -4.82 4.71
N GLY A 5 -22.39 -5.90 5.47
CA GLY A 5 -21.18 -6.70 5.33
C GLY A 5 -21.00 -7.31 3.92
N ARG A 6 -22.08 -7.72 3.26
CA ARG A 6 -22.04 -8.22 1.86
C ARG A 6 -21.69 -7.11 0.86
N ARG A 7 -22.25 -5.91 1.04
CA ARG A 7 -21.93 -4.74 0.21
C ARG A 7 -20.46 -4.34 0.38
N MET A 8 -19.99 -4.24 1.62
CA MET A 8 -18.60 -3.91 1.92
C MET A 8 -17.63 -4.97 1.37
N LYS A 9 -17.95 -6.26 1.49
CA LYS A 9 -17.14 -7.34 0.91
C LYS A 9 -17.08 -7.27 -0.63
N ARG A 10 -18.21 -6.96 -1.29
CA ARG A 10 -18.27 -6.90 -2.76
C ARG A 10 -17.61 -5.65 -3.33
N TYR A 11 -17.82 -4.51 -2.70
CA TYR A 11 -17.45 -3.19 -3.24
C TYR A 11 -16.27 -2.54 -2.51
N GLY A 12 -15.71 -3.17 -1.47
CA GLY A 12 -14.59 -2.61 -0.70
C GLY A 12 -13.34 -2.29 -1.52
N ARG A 13 -13.19 -2.88 -2.72
CA ARG A 13 -12.12 -2.50 -3.66
C ARG A 13 -12.28 -1.07 -4.19
N LEU A 14 -13.51 -0.55 -4.28
CA LEU A 14 -13.76 0.82 -4.71
C LEU A 14 -13.22 1.84 -3.70
N LEU A 15 -13.24 1.52 -2.41
CA LEU A 15 -12.65 2.36 -1.36
C LEU A 15 -11.12 2.51 -1.47
N MET A 16 -10.47 1.64 -2.25
CA MET A 16 -9.01 1.69 -2.47
C MET A 16 -8.63 2.31 -3.81
N LYS A 17 -9.61 2.65 -4.67
CA LYS A 17 -9.33 3.38 -5.92
C LYS A 17 -8.98 4.83 -5.59
N TYR A 18 -8.21 5.46 -6.47
CA TYR A 18 -8.10 6.90 -6.44
C TYR A 18 -9.44 7.52 -6.82
N GLU A 19 -9.74 8.68 -6.25
CA GLU A 19 -11.01 9.35 -6.49
C GLU A 19 -11.23 9.68 -7.97
N GLU A 20 -10.18 10.07 -8.67
CA GLU A 20 -10.19 10.33 -10.11
C GLU A 20 -10.50 9.08 -10.96
N ASP A 21 -10.26 7.89 -10.41
CA ASP A 21 -10.50 6.59 -11.08
C ASP A 21 -11.87 6.00 -10.75
N LEU A 22 -12.66 6.65 -9.89
CA LEU A 22 -14.03 6.25 -9.59
C LEU A 22 -14.95 6.74 -10.70
N ASP A 23 -15.69 5.81 -11.30
CA ASP A 23 -16.65 6.15 -12.35
C ASP A 23 -17.88 6.84 -11.74
N ASP A 24 -18.06 8.10 -12.10
CA ASP A 24 -19.18 8.97 -11.68
C ASP A 24 -20.27 9.11 -12.75
N LYS A 25 -20.08 8.54 -13.95
CA LYS A 25 -20.96 8.72 -15.10
C LYS A 25 -21.75 7.47 -15.45
N LYS A 26 -21.16 6.29 -15.24
CA LYS A 26 -21.77 5.02 -15.64
C LYS A 26 -22.68 4.49 -14.54
N TYR A 27 -23.99 4.56 -14.79
CA TYR A 27 -24.98 3.90 -13.97
C TYR A 27 -25.05 2.40 -14.32
N VAL A 28 -24.89 1.55 -13.31
CA VAL A 28 -25.00 0.10 -13.45
C VAL A 28 -25.96 -0.43 -12.40
N TYR A 29 -26.81 -1.38 -12.77
CA TYR A 29 -27.69 -2.02 -11.80
C TYR A 29 -26.92 -2.90 -10.81
N HIS A 30 -27.02 -2.57 -9.53
CA HIS A 30 -26.35 -3.30 -8.46
C HIS A 30 -27.36 -4.08 -7.61
N TYR A 31 -27.42 -5.40 -7.80
CA TYR A 31 -28.38 -6.28 -7.08
C TYR A 31 -28.39 -6.12 -5.55
N LEU A 32 -27.24 -5.84 -4.92
CA LEU A 32 -27.17 -5.63 -3.47
C LEU A 32 -27.80 -4.29 -3.02
N PHE A 33 -27.91 -3.32 -3.92
CA PHE A 33 -28.56 -2.03 -3.71
C PHE A 33 -29.98 -1.97 -4.29
N LYS A 34 -30.32 -2.89 -5.21
CA LYS A 34 -31.60 -2.95 -5.92
C LYS A 34 -31.93 -1.68 -6.72
N THR A 35 -30.90 -0.99 -7.18
CA THR A 35 -31.01 0.22 -8.00
C THR A 35 -29.75 0.39 -8.83
N GLU A 36 -29.81 1.29 -9.81
CA GLU A 36 -28.67 1.71 -10.59
C GLU A 36 -27.86 2.77 -9.82
N LEU A 37 -26.56 2.54 -9.71
CA LEU A 37 -25.64 3.43 -9.00
C LEU A 37 -24.34 3.56 -9.80
N THR A 38 -23.66 4.68 -9.62
CA THR A 38 -22.27 4.87 -10.07
C THR A 38 -21.30 4.36 -8.99
N GLU A 39 -20.02 4.20 -9.33
CA GLU A 39 -19.03 3.75 -8.34
C GLU A 39 -18.89 4.75 -7.19
N THR A 40 -18.93 6.05 -7.50
CA THR A 40 -18.90 7.15 -6.52
C THR A 40 -20.09 7.08 -5.56
N MET A 41 -21.30 6.83 -6.07
CA MET A 41 -22.50 6.68 -5.24
C MET A 41 -22.38 5.46 -4.30
N ILE A 42 -21.81 4.35 -4.79
CA ILE A 42 -21.59 3.14 -3.98
C ILE A 42 -20.59 3.42 -2.86
N VAL A 43 -19.48 4.11 -3.15
CA VAL A 43 -18.50 4.51 -2.14
C VAL A 43 -19.17 5.39 -1.08
N ASN A 44 -19.85 6.47 -1.49
CA ASN A 44 -20.54 7.37 -0.57
C ASN A 44 -21.53 6.63 0.33
N GLU A 45 -22.33 5.73 -0.24
CA GLU A 45 -23.30 4.91 0.50
C GLU A 45 -22.62 3.94 1.49
N ILE A 46 -21.45 3.39 1.15
CA ILE A 46 -20.68 2.52 2.05
C ILE A 46 -20.04 3.32 3.19
N LEU A 47 -19.56 4.54 2.93
CA LEU A 47 -18.98 5.41 3.95
C LEU A 47 -20.02 5.86 5.00
N LEU A 48 -21.32 5.82 4.67
CA LEU A 48 -22.39 6.07 5.64
C LEU A 48 -22.57 4.92 6.66
N TYR A 49 -21.97 3.75 6.44
CA TYR A 49 -22.17 2.61 7.34
C TYR A 49 -21.42 2.73 8.65
N ASP A 50 -20.30 3.44 8.64
CA ASP A 50 -19.40 3.51 9.78
C ASP A 50 -18.57 4.80 9.73
N GLU A 51 -18.66 5.60 10.79
CA GLU A 51 -17.96 6.88 10.89
C GLU A 51 -16.44 6.69 10.96
N GLU A 52 -15.96 5.57 11.53
CA GLU A 52 -14.53 5.27 11.57
C GLU A 52 -13.97 4.94 10.19
N LEU A 53 -14.72 4.20 9.39
CA LEU A 53 -14.40 3.93 7.99
C LEU A 53 -14.36 5.23 7.18
N LYS A 54 -15.32 6.14 7.39
CA LYS A 54 -15.36 7.42 6.69
C LYS A 54 -14.13 8.27 7.00
N GLU A 55 -13.79 8.44 8.27
CA GLU A 55 -12.61 9.20 8.68
C GLU A 55 -11.31 8.56 8.14
N ALA A 56 -11.20 7.22 8.18
CA ALA A 56 -10.06 6.51 7.61
C ALA A 56 -9.93 6.76 6.10
N TYR A 57 -11.05 6.73 5.37
CA TYR A 57 -11.09 6.99 3.94
C TYR A 57 -10.62 8.41 3.61
N GLU A 58 -11.12 9.41 4.34
CA GLU A 58 -10.73 10.82 4.19
C GLU A 58 -9.22 11.01 4.42
N TYR A 59 -8.67 10.46 5.50
CA TYR A 59 -7.22 10.49 5.73
C TYR A 59 -6.44 9.84 4.59
N THR A 60 -6.85 8.65 4.12
CA THR A 60 -6.13 7.98 3.03
C THR A 60 -6.18 8.79 1.74
N ARG A 61 -7.32 9.42 1.44
CA ARG A 61 -7.51 10.27 0.27
C ARG A 61 -6.56 11.48 0.32
N GLU A 62 -6.55 12.22 1.42
CA GLU A 62 -5.66 13.38 1.57
C GLU A 62 -4.18 13.00 1.49
N LEU A 63 -3.77 11.92 2.16
CA LEU A 63 -2.39 11.42 2.11
C LEU A 63 -1.97 11.07 0.67
N LEU A 64 -2.85 10.41 -0.10
CA LEU A 64 -2.60 10.07 -1.50
C LEU A 64 -2.53 11.32 -2.38
N THR A 65 -3.38 12.31 -2.14
CA THR A 65 -3.35 13.59 -2.85
C THR A 65 -2.02 14.31 -2.65
N TYR A 66 -1.57 14.45 -1.40
CA TYR A 66 -0.27 15.06 -1.11
C TYR A 66 0.89 14.26 -1.71
N TYR A 67 0.81 12.93 -1.70
CA TYR A 67 1.80 12.07 -2.34
C TYR A 67 1.89 12.33 -3.85
N ARG A 68 0.76 12.40 -4.55
CA ARG A 68 0.71 12.71 -5.99
C ARG A 68 1.26 14.10 -6.32
N GLN A 69 0.89 15.09 -5.52
CA GLN A 69 1.37 16.48 -5.65
C GLN A 69 2.84 16.65 -5.25
N ARG A 70 3.51 15.60 -4.77
CA ARG A 70 4.86 15.63 -4.20
C ARG A 70 5.00 16.64 -3.04
N ASN A 71 3.90 16.93 -2.34
CA ASN A 71 3.87 17.86 -1.22
C ASN A 71 4.12 17.14 0.11
N TYR A 72 5.38 16.91 0.45
CA TYR A 72 5.76 16.22 1.68
C TYR A 72 5.41 17.02 2.95
N THR A 73 5.42 18.36 2.88
CA THR A 73 5.17 19.21 4.06
C THR A 73 3.76 19.01 4.59
N GLU A 74 2.75 19.09 3.71
CA GLU A 74 1.35 18.87 4.10
C GLU A 74 1.09 17.41 4.47
N PHE A 75 1.71 16.46 3.76
CA PHE A 75 1.66 15.05 4.16
C PHE A 75 2.18 14.85 5.59
N TYR A 76 3.32 15.46 5.93
CA TYR A 76 3.94 15.34 7.25
C TYR A 76 3.07 15.98 8.35
N ASN A 77 2.46 17.14 8.06
CA ASN A 77 1.54 17.81 8.98
C ASN A 77 0.33 16.92 9.27
N LEU A 78 -0.28 16.34 8.22
CA LEU A 78 -1.44 15.46 8.34
C LEU A 78 -1.14 14.20 9.17
N ILE A 79 -0.01 13.52 8.92
CA ILE A 79 0.35 12.36 9.73
C ILE A 79 0.63 12.73 11.19
N LYS A 80 1.20 13.92 11.44
CA LYS A 80 1.49 14.41 12.79
C LYS A 80 0.18 14.71 13.52
N GLU A 81 -0.79 15.30 12.86
CA GLU A 81 -2.13 15.51 13.41
C GLU A 81 -2.81 14.17 13.71
N GLY A 82 -2.74 13.21 12.78
CA GLY A 82 -3.29 11.87 12.96
C GLY A 82 -2.74 11.12 14.17
N THR A 83 -1.52 11.40 14.62
CA THR A 83 -0.99 10.81 15.88
C THR A 83 -1.77 11.24 17.13
N LYS A 84 -2.48 12.38 17.07
CA LYS A 84 -3.32 12.90 18.16
C LYS A 84 -4.73 12.32 18.15
N SER A 85 -5.09 11.48 17.16
CA SER A 85 -6.39 10.83 17.09
C SER A 85 -6.71 10.07 18.39
N THR A 86 -7.95 10.19 18.83
CA THR A 86 -8.49 9.47 19.99
C THR A 86 -8.52 7.96 19.74
N ARG A 87 -8.63 7.55 18.46
CA ARG A 87 -8.66 6.15 18.05
C ARG A 87 -7.27 5.53 18.06
N LYS A 88 -7.12 4.47 18.86
CA LYS A 88 -5.85 3.75 19.05
C LYS A 88 -5.26 3.24 17.73
N LEU A 89 -6.10 2.71 16.83
CA LEU A 89 -5.65 2.18 15.53
C LEU A 89 -5.02 3.28 14.66
N PHE A 90 -5.66 4.44 14.57
CA PHE A 90 -5.19 5.57 13.78
C PHE A 90 -3.86 6.06 14.33
N ARG A 91 -3.81 6.33 15.64
CA ARG A 91 -2.57 6.72 16.32
C ARG A 91 -1.42 5.75 16.06
N GLN A 92 -1.66 4.44 16.12
CA GLN A 92 -0.63 3.44 15.83
C GLN A 92 -0.13 3.52 14.38
N LYS A 93 -1.04 3.65 13.41
CA LYS A 93 -0.67 3.77 11.99
C LYS A 93 0.11 5.06 11.73
N PHE A 94 -0.37 6.19 12.23
CA PHE A 94 0.33 7.47 12.08
C PHE A 94 1.69 7.50 12.78
N ASN A 95 1.83 6.86 13.96
CA ASN A 95 3.12 6.71 14.61
C ASN A 95 4.12 5.89 13.78
N ILE A 96 3.65 4.91 13.00
CA ILE A 96 4.52 4.18 12.05
C ILE A 96 4.98 5.13 10.93
N PHE A 97 4.09 5.96 10.37
CA PHE A 97 4.49 6.96 9.39
C PHE A 97 5.53 7.94 9.96
N ILE A 98 5.33 8.42 11.19
CA ILE A 98 6.32 9.30 11.87
C ILE A 98 7.66 8.58 12.05
N LYS A 99 7.66 7.32 12.50
CA LYS A 99 8.88 6.52 12.68
C LYS A 99 9.70 6.41 11.37
N TYR A 100 9.03 6.32 10.22
CA TYR A 100 9.66 6.18 8.92
C TYR A 100 9.64 7.46 8.08
N ALA A 101 9.38 8.62 8.68
CA ALA A 101 9.19 9.90 7.99
C ALA A 101 10.37 10.27 7.07
N LYS A 102 11.62 10.01 7.50
CA LYS A 102 12.81 10.25 6.68
C LYS A 102 12.79 9.45 5.37
N SER A 103 12.44 8.16 5.43
CA SER A 103 12.36 7.30 4.24
C SER A 103 11.20 7.70 3.35
N ILE A 104 10.06 8.09 3.95
CA ILE A 104 8.90 8.59 3.21
C ILE A 104 9.26 9.89 2.48
N LYS A 105 9.97 10.82 3.13
CA LYS A 105 10.44 12.06 2.48
C LYS A 105 11.26 11.77 1.22
N ILE A 106 12.14 10.77 1.26
CA ILE A 106 12.90 10.36 0.08
C ILE A 106 11.97 9.80 -1.00
N ALA A 107 10.96 9.00 -0.64
CA ALA A 107 9.97 8.47 -1.57
C ALA A 107 9.10 9.55 -2.26
N PHE A 108 9.01 10.75 -1.69
CA PHE A 108 8.41 11.92 -2.35
C PHE A 108 9.32 12.53 -3.42
N GLN A 109 10.63 12.35 -3.31
CA GLN A 109 11.63 12.92 -4.23
C GLN A 109 11.98 11.97 -5.37
N VAL A 110 11.93 10.67 -5.12
CA VAL A 110 12.26 9.64 -6.12
C VAL A 110 11.01 9.06 -6.78
N GLU A 111 11.17 8.64 -8.03
CA GLU A 111 10.17 7.83 -8.70
C GLU A 111 10.10 6.44 -8.08
N TYR A 112 8.89 5.87 -8.05
CA TYR A 112 8.70 4.53 -7.54
C TYR A 112 9.32 3.51 -8.51
N SER A 113 10.31 2.74 -8.03
CA SER A 113 10.90 1.64 -8.78
C SER A 113 10.95 0.38 -7.93
N ASN A 114 10.23 -0.66 -8.37
CA ASN A 114 10.30 -1.99 -7.77
C ASN A 114 11.53 -2.79 -8.23
N GLY A 115 12.26 -2.33 -9.25
CA GLY A 115 13.32 -3.10 -9.89
C GLY A 115 14.44 -3.51 -8.93
N VAL A 116 14.86 -2.59 -8.05
CA VAL A 116 15.92 -2.85 -7.05
C VAL A 116 15.46 -3.86 -6.00
N ILE A 117 14.25 -3.65 -5.43
CA ILE A 117 13.68 -4.52 -4.41
C ILE A 117 13.45 -5.93 -4.98
N GLU A 118 12.89 -6.03 -6.18
CA GLU A 118 12.71 -7.30 -6.87
C GLU A 118 14.04 -7.99 -7.19
N GLY A 119 15.05 -7.21 -7.63
CA GLY A 119 16.40 -7.70 -7.86
C GLY A 119 17.01 -8.33 -6.61
N ILE A 120 16.86 -7.68 -5.45
CA ILE A 120 17.28 -8.20 -4.15
C ILE A 120 16.47 -9.45 -3.78
N ASN A 121 15.16 -9.46 -3.97
CA ASN A 121 14.30 -10.62 -3.68
C ASN A 121 14.65 -11.83 -4.55
N ARG A 122 14.92 -11.62 -5.85
CA ARG A 122 15.44 -12.66 -6.76
C ARG A 122 16.81 -13.16 -6.28
N LYS A 123 17.69 -12.23 -5.89
CA LYS A 123 18.91 -12.38 -5.06
C LYS A 123 18.75 -13.47 -4.00
N ILE A 124 17.92 -13.17 -3.02
CA ILE A 124 17.66 -13.98 -1.82
C ILE A 124 17.07 -15.35 -2.20
N LYS A 125 16.10 -15.39 -3.13
CA LYS A 125 15.51 -16.65 -3.59
C LYS A 125 16.54 -17.56 -4.27
N LEU A 126 17.47 -17.00 -5.05
CA LEU A 126 18.56 -17.76 -5.63
C LEU A 126 19.49 -18.31 -4.56
N LEU A 127 19.89 -17.49 -3.58
CA LEU A 127 20.73 -17.92 -2.45
C LEU A 127 20.07 -19.05 -1.66
N ASN A 128 18.77 -18.94 -1.37
CA ASN A 128 18.01 -19.99 -0.68
C ASN A 128 17.94 -21.30 -1.49
N ARG A 129 17.83 -21.23 -2.82
CA ARG A 129 17.87 -22.43 -3.67
C ARG A 129 19.26 -23.07 -3.72
N MET A 130 20.31 -22.27 -3.69
CA MET A 130 21.69 -22.76 -3.68
C MET A 130 22.14 -23.27 -2.30
N SER A 131 21.47 -22.88 -1.20
CA SER A 131 21.86 -23.28 0.15
C SER A 131 21.41 -24.67 0.56
N TYR A 132 20.45 -25.27 -0.14
CA TYR A 132 20.03 -26.65 0.12
C TYR A 132 21.20 -27.62 0.01
N GLY A 133 21.34 -28.50 1.01
CA GLY A 133 22.41 -29.50 1.10
C GLY A 133 23.72 -29.01 1.70
N PHE A 134 23.87 -27.71 1.99
CA PHE A 134 25.07 -27.20 2.68
C PHE A 134 24.92 -27.27 4.19
N LYS A 135 25.72 -28.14 4.82
CA LYS A 135 25.78 -28.29 6.29
C LYS A 135 26.47 -27.11 6.99
N TYR A 136 27.35 -26.39 6.29
CA TYR A 136 28.12 -25.27 6.85
C TYR A 136 28.02 -24.02 5.98
N PHE A 137 27.86 -22.86 6.63
CA PHE A 137 27.76 -21.56 5.96
C PHE A 137 29.00 -21.22 5.13
N THR A 138 30.19 -21.68 5.55
CA THR A 138 31.45 -21.46 4.81
C THR A 138 31.39 -22.05 3.40
N TYR A 139 30.87 -23.27 3.25
CA TYR A 139 30.72 -23.92 1.93
C TYR A 139 29.69 -23.22 1.05
N LEU A 140 28.57 -22.78 1.63
CA LEU A 140 27.59 -21.96 0.94
C LEU A 140 28.21 -20.63 0.48
N ARG A 141 28.94 -19.95 1.36
CA ARG A 141 29.62 -18.68 1.07
C ARG A 141 30.60 -18.84 -0.09
N THR A 142 31.45 -19.86 -0.06
CA THR A 142 32.39 -20.16 -1.16
C THR A 142 31.66 -20.40 -2.48
N ARG A 143 30.56 -21.18 -2.47
CA ARG A 143 29.72 -21.42 -3.66
C ARG A 143 29.16 -20.12 -4.23
N VAL A 144 28.65 -19.23 -3.39
CA VAL A 144 28.10 -17.93 -3.80
C VAL A 144 29.17 -17.04 -4.42
N PHE A 145 30.37 -16.97 -3.83
CA PHE A 145 31.50 -16.22 -4.38
C PHE A 145 31.92 -16.76 -5.74
N LEU A 146 32.03 -18.08 -5.91
CA LEU A 146 32.39 -18.70 -7.19
C LEU A 146 31.36 -18.43 -8.29
N VAL A 147 30.06 -18.43 -7.95
CA VAL A 147 28.98 -18.09 -8.90
C VAL A 147 29.05 -16.61 -9.29
N GLN A 148 29.33 -15.72 -8.33
CA GLN A 148 29.48 -14.28 -8.61
C GLN A 148 30.72 -14.00 -9.47
N GLU A 149 31.89 -14.55 -9.14
CA GLU A 149 33.11 -14.35 -9.96
C GLU A 149 32.96 -14.84 -11.40
N LYS A 150 32.31 -16.00 -11.62
CA LYS A 150 32.06 -16.50 -12.98
C LYS A 150 31.16 -15.59 -13.81
N LEU A 151 30.22 -14.88 -13.17
CA LEU A 151 29.33 -13.93 -13.83
C LEU A 151 30.05 -12.62 -14.22
N PHE A 152 31.08 -12.21 -13.47
CA PHE A 152 31.86 -11.00 -13.75
C PHE A 152 33.05 -11.23 -14.70
N LYS A 153 33.51 -12.48 -14.88
CA LYS A 153 34.57 -12.82 -15.86
C LYS A 153 34.06 -13.08 -17.28
N GLN A 154 32.75 -13.12 -17.49
CA GLN A 154 32.12 -13.37 -18.80
C GLN A 154 31.52 -12.10 -19.45
N SER A 155 31.65 -10.94 -18.81
CA SER A 155 31.34 -9.61 -19.36
C SER A 155 32.62 -8.88 -19.73
#